data_AF-A0A5K1K353-F1
#
_entry.id   AF-A0A5K1K353-F1
#
_cell.length_a   1.000
_cell.length_b   1.000
_cell.length_c   1.000
_cell.angle_alpha   90.00
_cell.angle_beta   90.00
_cell.angle_gamma   90.00
#
_symmetry.space_group_name_H-M   'P 1'
#
loop_
_entity.id
_entity.type
_entity.pdbx_description
1 polymer ?
#
loop_
_entity_poly.entity_id
_entity_poly.type
_entity_poly.pdbx_seq_one_letter_code
_entity_poly.pdbx_strand_id
1 'polypeptide(L)'
;MPLRSQARPPWNPAVANWISTAEQREDASKFSASAIERHYEERLKRWNAELDMLLVFAGLFSTALTAFIVQSYPLLQPDNTDTMVIALAQISSQLHSFTISPEFANSTERAVFPAQDASFTAPRYAIWVNGLWFSSLICTLSASSIAVLVKQWLHQYSQSLSGTSPDVARLRQYRYDSLHKWQVPEIIAALPILLQLALAL
;
A
#
# COMPACT_ATOMS: atom_id res chain seq x y z
N MET A 1 -54.56 44.01 59.36
CA MET A 1 -53.29 43.38 58.95
C MET A 1 -53.45 42.95 57.49
N PRO A 2 -52.91 43.65 56.48
CA PRO A 2 -53.09 43.27 55.09
C PRO A 2 -51.94 42.36 54.63
N LEU A 3 -52.28 41.20 54.06
CA LEU A 3 -51.33 40.30 53.40
C LEU A 3 -50.86 40.93 52.10
N ARG A 4 -49.56 41.23 52.03
CA ARG A 4 -48.87 41.76 50.85
C ARG A 4 -48.94 40.71 49.72
N SER A 5 -49.81 40.96 48.75
CA SER A 5 -49.86 40.29 47.45
C SER A 5 -48.48 40.41 46.78
N GLN A 6 -47.68 39.34 46.81
CA GLN A 6 -46.50 39.21 45.96
C GLN A 6 -46.95 39.14 44.51
N ALA A 7 -46.69 40.20 43.75
CA ALA A 7 -46.80 40.20 42.30
C ALA A 7 -45.82 39.15 41.74
N ARG A 8 -46.35 38.06 41.18
CA ARG A 8 -45.55 37.16 40.34
C ARG A 8 -45.11 37.94 39.10
N PRO A 9 -43.86 37.82 38.64
CA PRO A 9 -43.42 38.49 37.43
C PRO A 9 -44.28 38.03 36.24
N PRO A 10 -44.59 38.91 35.29
CA PRO A 10 -45.39 38.55 34.13
C PRO A 10 -44.62 37.51 33.32
N TRP A 11 -45.14 36.29 33.32
CA TRP A 11 -44.67 35.22 32.44
C TRP A 11 -44.92 35.68 31.00
N ASN A 12 -43.88 36.17 30.33
CA ASN A 12 -43.97 36.58 28.95
C ASN A 12 -43.72 35.34 28.07
N PRO A 13 -44.74 34.84 27.34
CA PRO A 13 -44.63 33.61 26.55
C PRO A 13 -43.59 33.71 25.44
N ALA A 14 -43.22 34.92 25.00
CA ALA A 14 -42.15 35.14 24.04
C ALA A 14 -40.77 34.76 24.61
N VAL A 15 -40.55 34.98 25.91
CA VAL A 15 -39.31 34.63 26.63
C VAL A 15 -39.12 33.12 26.69
N ALA A 16 -40.18 32.42 27.08
CA ALA A 16 -40.16 30.97 27.14
C ALA A 16 -40.02 30.31 25.76
N ASN A 17 -40.68 30.86 24.74
CA ASN A 17 -40.53 30.37 23.37
C ASN A 17 -39.13 30.60 22.81
N TRP A 18 -38.47 31.74 23.07
CA TRP A 18 -37.11 31.96 22.56
C TRP A 18 -36.08 31.06 23.25
N ILE A 19 -36.21 30.82 24.57
CA ILE A 19 -35.29 29.95 25.32
C ILE A 19 -35.46 28.53 24.80
N SER A 20 -36.71 28.06 24.66
CA SER A 20 -36.98 26.73 24.14
C SER A 20 -36.46 26.52 22.72
N THR A 21 -36.45 27.55 21.86
CA THR A 21 -35.99 27.38 20.48
C THR A 21 -34.50 27.60 20.29
N ALA A 22 -33.87 28.50 21.04
CA ALA A 22 -32.43 28.73 20.95
C ALA A 22 -31.63 27.63 21.67
N GLU A 23 -32.03 27.27 22.88
CA GLU A 23 -31.39 26.21 23.68
C GLU A 23 -31.59 24.85 23.01
N GLN A 24 -32.79 24.53 22.53
CA GLN A 24 -32.99 23.27 21.79
C GLN A 24 -32.26 23.22 20.45
N ARG A 25 -32.04 24.36 19.77
CA ARG A 25 -31.22 24.37 18.56
C ARG A 25 -29.75 24.13 18.88
N GLU A 26 -29.26 24.68 19.99
CA GLU A 26 -27.89 24.45 20.44
C GLU A 26 -27.70 22.99 20.88
N ASP A 27 -28.65 22.44 21.63
CA ASP A 27 -28.63 21.04 22.05
C ASP A 27 -28.81 20.07 20.87
N ALA A 28 -29.68 20.38 19.91
CA ALA A 28 -29.82 19.60 18.68
C ALA A 28 -28.55 19.71 17.80
N SER A 29 -27.89 20.87 17.77
CA SER A 29 -26.61 21.07 17.09
C SER A 29 -25.49 20.25 17.76
N LYS A 30 -25.39 20.29 19.09
CA LYS A 30 -24.45 19.48 19.87
C LYS A 30 -24.73 17.98 19.75
N PHE A 31 -26.00 17.58 19.77
CA PHE A 31 -26.43 16.20 19.62
C PHE A 31 -26.10 15.67 18.22
N SER A 32 -26.41 16.44 17.17
CA SER A 32 -26.05 16.06 15.79
C SER A 32 -24.54 16.04 15.56
N ALA A 33 -23.79 17.02 16.10
CA ALA A 33 -22.33 17.04 16.03
C ALA A 33 -21.70 15.82 16.71
N SER A 34 -22.13 15.49 17.93
CA SER A 34 -21.64 14.33 18.67
C SER A 34 -22.05 12.99 18.05
N ALA A 35 -23.26 12.89 17.47
CA ALA A 35 -23.69 11.70 16.74
C ALA A 35 -22.84 11.47 15.48
N ILE A 36 -22.54 12.54 14.74
CA ILE A 36 -21.65 12.50 13.58
C ILE A 36 -20.25 12.07 14.02
N GLU A 37 -19.69 12.70 15.05
CA GLU A 37 -18.34 12.39 15.56
C GLU A 37 -18.19 10.92 15.97
N ARG A 38 -19.16 10.36 16.71
CA ARG A 38 -19.18 8.93 17.08
C ARG A 38 -19.19 8.02 15.85
N HIS A 39 -20.04 8.31 14.88
CA HIS A 39 -20.11 7.51 13.66
C HIS A 39 -18.82 7.62 12.81
N TYR A 40 -18.17 8.78 12.80
CA TYR A 40 -16.86 8.93 12.16
C TYR A 40 -15.77 8.13 12.89
N GLU A 41 -15.64 8.27 14.21
CA GLU A 41 -14.70 7.54 15.07
C GLU A 41 -14.81 6.01 14.89
N GLU A 42 -16.03 5.47 14.89
CA GLU A 42 -16.27 4.04 14.68
C GLU A 42 -15.82 3.56 13.30
N ARG A 43 -16.15 4.32 12.25
CA ARG A 43 -15.69 4.00 10.88
C ARG A 43 -14.19 4.14 10.74
N LEU A 44 -13.61 5.19 11.32
CA LEU A 44 -12.17 5.43 11.40
C LEU A 44 -11.45 4.23 11.99
N LYS A 45 -11.93 3.74 13.14
CA LYS A 45 -11.33 2.61 13.85
C LYS A 45 -11.38 1.34 13.02
N ARG A 46 -12.52 1.06 12.37
CA ARG A 46 -12.68 -0.09 11.47
C ARG A 46 -11.75 -0.01 10.26
N TRP A 47 -11.72 1.14 9.58
CA TRP A 47 -10.83 1.34 8.44
C TRP A 47 -9.36 1.25 8.84
N ASN A 48 -8.96 1.82 9.98
CA ASN A 48 -7.60 1.67 10.46
C ASN A 48 -7.21 0.20 10.66
N ALA A 49 -8.11 -0.61 11.24
CA ALA A 49 -7.87 -2.04 11.42
C ALA A 49 -7.79 -2.81 10.08
N GLU A 50 -8.68 -2.51 9.14
CA GLU A 50 -8.64 -3.10 7.78
C GLU A 50 -7.34 -2.72 7.06
N LEU A 51 -6.92 -1.46 7.13
CA LEU A 51 -5.67 -0.97 6.52
C LEU A 51 -4.44 -1.57 7.19
N ASP A 52 -4.43 -1.78 8.51
CA ASP A 52 -3.34 -2.49 9.20
C ASP A 52 -3.23 -3.95 8.74
N MET A 53 -4.36 -4.64 8.65
CA MET A 53 -4.38 -6.01 8.12
C MET A 53 -3.84 -6.04 6.67
N LEU A 54 -4.24 -5.08 5.83
CA LEU A 54 -3.77 -4.97 4.45
C LEU A 54 -2.27 -4.72 4.37
N LEU A 55 -1.72 -3.83 5.19
CA LEU A 55 -0.27 -3.57 5.23
C LEU A 55 0.51 -4.83 5.66
N VAL A 56 0.01 -5.57 6.66
CA VAL A 56 0.63 -6.83 7.09
C VAL A 56 0.59 -7.86 5.96
N PHE A 57 -0.57 -8.00 5.30
CA PHE A 57 -0.72 -8.89 4.14
C PHE A 57 0.23 -8.49 3.00
N ALA A 58 0.29 -7.19 2.67
CA ALA A 58 1.16 -6.67 1.63
C ALA A 58 2.64 -6.94 1.93
N GLY A 59 3.09 -6.79 3.19
CA GLY A 59 4.46 -7.10 3.61
C GLY A 59 4.79 -8.59 3.50
N LEU A 60 3.88 -9.46 3.94
CA LEU A 60 4.02 -10.92 3.85
C LEU A 60 4.05 -11.37 2.39
N PHE A 61 3.11 -10.88 1.58
CA PHE A 61 3.00 -11.19 0.17
C PHE A 61 4.23 -10.70 -0.61
N SER A 62 4.70 -9.48 -0.36
CA SER A 62 5.92 -8.94 -0.99
C SER A 62 7.15 -9.76 -0.64
N THR A 63 7.24 -10.25 0.61
CA THR A 63 8.35 -11.12 1.05
C THR A 63 8.32 -12.46 0.33
N ALA A 64 7.14 -13.09 0.25
CA ALA A 64 6.96 -14.34 -0.49
C ALA A 64 7.27 -14.16 -1.99
N LEU A 65 6.76 -13.10 -2.61
CA LEU A 65 7.06 -12.76 -4.02
C LEU A 65 8.54 -12.52 -4.24
N THR A 66 9.21 -11.82 -3.33
CA THR A 66 10.66 -11.58 -3.44
C THR A 66 11.42 -12.91 -3.45
N ALA A 67 11.02 -13.89 -2.62
CA ALA A 67 11.63 -15.22 -2.64
C ALA A 67 11.41 -15.94 -3.97
N PHE A 68 10.20 -15.87 -4.55
CA PHE A 68 9.91 -16.46 -5.86
C PHE A 68 10.66 -15.75 -6.99
N ILE A 69 10.74 -14.43 -6.98
CA ILE A 69 11.51 -13.63 -7.95
C ILE A 69 12.99 -14.01 -7.90
N VAL A 70 13.57 -14.15 -6.70
CA VAL A 70 14.98 -14.56 -6.53
C VAL A 70 15.23 -15.96 -7.11
N GLN A 71 14.30 -16.91 -6.96
CA GLN A 71 14.44 -18.23 -7.58
C GLN A 71 14.16 -18.23 -9.09
N SER A 72 13.33 -17.31 -9.57
CA SER A 72 12.92 -17.21 -10.97
C SER A 72 13.92 -16.42 -11.83
N TYR A 73 14.70 -15.52 -11.22
CA TYR A 73 15.72 -14.72 -11.90
C TYR A 73 16.83 -15.58 -12.57
N PRO A 74 17.35 -16.66 -11.94
CA PRO A 74 18.25 -17.60 -12.60
C PRO A 74 17.70 -18.22 -13.89
N LEU A 75 16.38 -18.40 -14.03
CA LEU A 75 15.75 -18.95 -15.25
C LEU A 75 15.81 -17.96 -16.43
N LEU A 76 16.02 -16.68 -16.15
CA LEU A 76 16.25 -15.62 -17.14
C LEU A 76 17.74 -15.38 -17.42
N GLN A 77 18.63 -16.15 -16.80
CA GLN A 77 20.06 -16.06 -17.01
C GLN A 77 20.56 -17.35 -17.67
N PRO A 78 21.58 -17.30 -18.55
CA PRO A 78 22.18 -18.52 -19.07
C PRO A 78 22.71 -19.39 -17.92
N ASP A 79 22.24 -20.64 -17.88
CA ASP A 79 22.79 -21.63 -16.97
C ASP A 79 24.21 -21.96 -17.42
N ASN A 80 25.18 -21.33 -16.76
CA ASN A 80 26.57 -21.51 -17.07
C ASN A 80 27.14 -22.76 -16.40
N THR A 81 26.37 -23.51 -15.62
CA THR A 81 26.86 -24.68 -14.87
C THR A 81 27.40 -25.74 -15.82
N ASP A 82 26.64 -26.06 -16.86
CA ASP A 82 27.06 -27.03 -17.88
C ASP A 82 28.27 -26.52 -18.68
N THR A 83 28.27 -25.23 -19.03
CA THR A 83 29.41 -24.60 -19.73
C THR A 83 30.68 -24.62 -18.88
N MET A 84 30.57 -24.39 -17.56
CA MET A 84 31.68 -24.43 -16.62
C MET A 84 32.20 -25.86 -16.42
N VAL A 85 31.31 -26.85 -16.34
CA VAL A 85 31.69 -28.27 -16.25
C VAL A 85 32.42 -28.70 -17.52
N ILE A 86 31.91 -28.32 -18.69
CA ILE A 86 32.56 -28.60 -19.98
C ILE A 86 33.94 -27.91 -20.05
N ALA A 87 34.03 -26.64 -19.63
CA ALA A 87 35.30 -25.91 -19.60
C ALA A 87 36.32 -26.55 -18.63
N LEU A 88 35.88 -26.96 -17.44
CA LEU A 88 36.72 -27.65 -16.45
C LEU A 88 37.20 -29.01 -16.96
N ALA A 89 36.32 -29.78 -17.61
CA ALA A 89 36.68 -31.06 -18.21
C ALA A 89 37.71 -30.89 -19.34
N GLN A 90 37.57 -29.85 -20.17
CA GLN A 90 38.55 -29.52 -21.21
C GLN A 90 39.88 -29.02 -20.64
N ILE A 91 39.88 -28.21 -19.59
CA ILE A 91 41.11 -27.81 -18.90
C ILE A 91 41.81 -29.06 -18.32
N SER A 92 41.05 -29.99 -17.76
CA SER A 92 41.59 -31.25 -17.24
C SER A 92 42.19 -32.12 -18.36
N SER A 93 41.58 -32.20 -19.55
CA SER A 93 42.12 -32.96 -20.68
C SER A 93 43.39 -32.32 -21.23
N GLN A 94 43.42 -30.98 -21.32
CA GLN A 94 44.61 -30.22 -21.70
C GLN A 94 45.76 -30.48 -20.73
N LEU A 95 45.50 -30.41 -19.42
CA LEU A 95 46.50 -30.69 -18.37
C LEU A 95 47.01 -32.13 -18.44
N HIS A 96 46.15 -33.10 -18.74
CA HIS A 96 46.55 -34.50 -18.91
C HIS A 96 47.39 -34.73 -20.19
N SER A 97 47.20 -33.93 -21.24
CA SER A 97 47.93 -34.04 -22.51
C SER A 97 49.37 -33.54 -22.45
N PHE A 98 49.79 -32.88 -21.35
CA PHE A 98 51.16 -32.44 -21.15
C PHE A 98 52.08 -33.64 -20.94
N THR A 99 52.99 -33.85 -21.89
CA THR A 99 54.09 -34.79 -21.71
C THR A 99 55.37 -34.02 -21.38
N ILE A 100 55.98 -34.32 -20.24
CA ILE A 100 57.20 -33.68 -19.76
C ILE A 100 58.40 -34.54 -20.17
N SER A 101 59.19 -34.04 -21.11
CA SER A 101 60.52 -34.56 -21.43
C SER A 101 61.58 -33.61 -20.84
N PRO A 102 62.80 -34.09 -20.51
CA PRO A 102 63.78 -33.33 -19.73
C PRO A 102 64.20 -31.97 -20.31
N GLU A 103 63.93 -31.69 -21.58
CA GLU A 103 64.23 -30.40 -22.22
C GLU A 103 63.01 -29.69 -22.86
N PHE A 104 61.84 -30.33 -22.93
CA PHE A 104 60.64 -29.77 -23.57
C PHE A 104 59.35 -30.26 -22.90
N ALA A 105 58.40 -29.33 -22.71
CA ALA A 105 57.00 -29.65 -22.42
C ALA A 105 56.19 -29.50 -23.73
N ASN A 106 55.54 -30.57 -24.17
CA ASN A 106 54.73 -30.57 -25.39
C ASN A 106 53.27 -30.90 -25.05
N SER A 107 52.34 -30.12 -25.59
CA SER A 107 50.89 -30.35 -25.48
C SER A 107 50.37 -30.75 -26.86
N THR A 108 49.71 -31.90 -26.95
CA THR A 108 49.17 -32.42 -28.22
C THR A 108 47.71 -32.03 -28.45
N GLU A 109 46.99 -31.59 -27.40
CA GLU A 109 45.62 -31.10 -27.54
C GLU A 109 45.57 -29.58 -27.80
N ARG A 110 44.77 -29.19 -28.79
CA ARG A 110 44.50 -27.78 -29.12
C ARG A 110 43.43 -27.25 -28.17
N ALA A 111 43.65 -26.08 -27.59
CA ALA A 111 42.62 -25.37 -26.84
C ALA A 111 41.49 -24.93 -27.79
N VAL A 112 40.41 -25.72 -27.87
CA VAL A 112 39.19 -25.37 -28.58
C VAL A 112 38.20 -24.85 -27.56
N PHE A 113 38.13 -23.53 -27.42
CA PHE A 113 37.03 -22.90 -26.69
C PHE A 113 35.78 -22.99 -27.57
N PRO A 114 34.65 -23.53 -27.08
CA PRO A 114 33.40 -23.41 -27.81
C PRO A 114 33.11 -21.91 -27.98
N ALA A 115 32.89 -21.47 -29.23
CA ALA A 115 32.46 -20.10 -29.49
C ALA A 115 31.15 -19.86 -28.72
N GLN A 116 31.11 -18.83 -27.88
CA GLN A 116 29.94 -18.41 -27.11
C GLN A 116 28.85 -17.78 -28.01
N ASP A 117 28.62 -18.30 -29.21
CA ASP A 117 27.69 -17.71 -30.19
C ASP A 117 26.23 -18.14 -29.97
N ALA A 118 25.94 -18.90 -28.91
CA ALA A 118 24.56 -19.18 -28.51
C ALA A 118 23.98 -17.94 -27.82
N SER A 119 23.38 -17.03 -28.61
CA SER A 119 22.55 -15.96 -28.08
C SER A 119 21.52 -16.53 -27.11
N PHE A 120 21.70 -16.26 -25.82
CA PHE A 120 20.82 -16.77 -24.78
C PHE A 120 19.41 -16.21 -25.02
N THR A 121 18.49 -17.10 -25.37
CA THR A 121 17.07 -16.78 -25.51
C THR A 121 16.35 -17.35 -24.31
N ALA A 122 15.99 -16.48 -23.37
CA ALA A 122 15.21 -16.89 -22.20
C ALA A 122 13.89 -17.56 -22.65
N PRO A 123 13.43 -18.59 -21.92
CA PRO A 123 12.16 -19.22 -22.24
C PRO A 123 11.01 -18.21 -22.15
N ARG A 124 10.15 -18.16 -23.17
CA ARG A 124 9.03 -17.19 -23.23
C ARG A 124 8.15 -17.25 -21.98
N TYR A 125 7.90 -18.45 -21.45
CA TYR A 125 7.10 -18.63 -20.23
C TYR A 125 7.76 -17.99 -19.00
N ALA A 126 9.10 -18.02 -18.91
CA ALA A 126 9.83 -17.43 -17.78
C ALA A 126 9.68 -15.90 -17.79
N ILE A 127 9.67 -15.28 -18.97
CA ILE A 127 9.44 -13.84 -19.11
C ILE A 127 8.03 -13.46 -18.63
N TRP A 128 7.00 -14.22 -19.05
CA TRP A 128 5.63 -13.99 -18.62
C TRP A 128 5.44 -14.17 -17.12
N VAL A 129 5.97 -15.26 -16.55
CA VAL A 129 5.86 -15.55 -15.12
C VAL A 129 6.56 -14.48 -14.29
N ASN A 130 7.79 -14.08 -14.64
CA ASN A 130 8.46 -12.98 -13.97
C ASN A 130 7.68 -11.66 -14.11
N GLY A 131 7.16 -11.36 -15.30
CA GLY A 131 6.33 -10.17 -15.54
C GLY A 131 5.07 -10.14 -14.68
N LEU A 132 4.39 -11.28 -14.52
CA LEU A 132 3.23 -11.43 -13.65
C LEU A 132 3.60 -11.23 -12.17
N TRP A 133 4.68 -11.85 -11.70
CA TRP A 133 5.19 -11.65 -10.34
C TRP A 133 5.52 -10.17 -10.05
N PHE A 134 6.23 -9.50 -10.95
CA PHE A 134 6.53 -8.07 -10.79
C PHE A 134 5.26 -7.20 -10.81
N SER A 135 4.30 -7.51 -11.68
CA SER A 135 3.04 -6.77 -11.75
C SER A 135 2.22 -6.92 -10.47
N SER A 136 2.15 -8.13 -9.92
CA SER A 136 1.49 -8.41 -8.64
C SER A 136 2.18 -7.68 -7.47
N LEU A 137 3.51 -7.58 -7.50
CA LEU A 137 4.30 -6.79 -6.53
C LEU A 137 3.93 -5.30 -6.57
N ILE A 138 3.95 -4.71 -7.76
CA ILE A 138 3.63 -3.30 -7.97
C ILE A 138 2.19 -3.02 -7.52
N CYS A 139 1.25 -3.87 -7.92
CA CYS A 139 -0.16 -3.76 -7.53
C CYS A 139 -0.33 -3.77 -6.00
N THR A 140 0.36 -4.69 -5.32
CA THR A 140 0.36 -4.80 -3.86
C THR A 140 0.96 -3.56 -3.18
N LEU A 141 2.09 -3.04 -3.70
CA LEU A 141 2.71 -1.83 -3.18
C LEU A 141 1.85 -0.59 -3.41
N SER A 142 1.20 -0.46 -4.57
CA SER A 142 0.26 0.62 -4.85
C SER A 142 -0.92 0.59 -3.87
N ALA A 143 -1.51 -0.59 -3.65
CA ALA A 143 -2.58 -0.75 -2.65
C ALA A 143 -2.11 -0.35 -1.24
N SER A 144 -0.90 -0.77 -0.84
CA SER A 144 -0.31 -0.40 0.45
C SER A 144 -0.02 1.10 0.57
N SER A 145 0.50 1.74 -0.48
CA SER A 145 0.78 3.18 -0.50
C SER A 145 -0.50 3.99 -0.32
N ILE A 146 -1.54 3.61 -1.04
CA ILE A 146 -2.87 4.20 -0.91
C ILE A 146 -3.39 4.02 0.52
N ALA A 147 -3.27 2.83 1.09
CA ALA A 147 -3.71 2.55 2.46
C ALA A 147 -3.06 3.50 3.48
N VAL A 148 -1.75 3.76 3.34
CA VAL A 148 -1.02 4.72 4.18
C VAL A 148 -1.51 6.14 3.96
N LEU A 149 -1.75 6.56 2.71
CA LEU A 149 -2.26 7.90 2.40
C LEU A 149 -3.64 8.14 3.04
N VAL A 150 -4.53 7.15 2.97
CA VAL A 150 -5.85 7.23 3.62
C VAL A 150 -5.69 7.37 5.13
N LYS A 151 -4.82 6.59 5.77
CA LYS A 151 -4.51 6.71 7.21
C LYS A 151 -4.00 8.11 7.58
N GLN A 152 -3.03 8.62 6.84
CA GLN A 152 -2.44 9.94 7.09
C GLN A 152 -3.47 11.05 6.94
N TRP A 153 -4.27 11.01 5.87
CA TRP A 153 -5.32 11.99 5.62
C TRP A 153 -6.36 12.00 6.74
N LEU A 154 -6.78 10.81 7.18
CA LEU A 154 -7.79 10.61 8.21
C LEU A 154 -7.31 11.09 9.59
N HIS A 155 -6.05 10.85 9.92
CA HIS A 155 -5.42 11.36 11.14
C HIS A 155 -5.26 12.89 11.14
N GLN A 156 -4.86 13.47 10.00
CA GLN A 156 -4.78 14.92 9.86
C GLN A 156 -6.17 15.58 9.91
N TYR A 157 -7.21 14.88 9.43
CA TYR A 157 -8.59 15.32 9.50
C TYR A 157 -9.08 15.42 10.95
N SER A 158 -8.88 14.39 11.78
CA SER A 158 -9.31 14.43 13.19
C SER A 158 -8.61 15.53 13.98
N GLN A 159 -7.30 15.73 13.78
CA GLN A 159 -6.56 16.82 14.41
C GLN A 159 -7.07 18.21 14.01
N SER A 160 -7.53 18.38 12.76
CA SER A 160 -8.05 19.67 12.26
C SER A 160 -9.45 20.01 12.80
N LEU A 161 -10.25 19.03 13.24
CA LEU A 161 -11.60 19.26 13.77
C LEU A 161 -11.62 19.69 15.24
N SER A 162 -10.51 19.52 15.96
CA SER A 162 -10.43 19.86 17.38
C SER A 162 -10.40 21.38 17.68
N GLY A 163 -10.62 22.25 16.67
CA GLY A 163 -10.64 23.71 16.82
C GLY A 163 -12.04 24.32 16.65
N THR A 164 -12.61 24.88 17.72
CA THR A 164 -13.93 25.52 17.75
C THR A 164 -13.93 26.93 17.14
N SER A 165 -13.59 27.09 15.86
CA SER A 165 -13.64 28.39 15.15
C SER A 165 -14.60 28.36 13.95
N PRO A 166 -15.33 29.45 13.65
CA PRO A 166 -16.13 29.59 12.43
C PRO A 166 -15.36 29.37 11.11
N ASP A 167 -14.02 29.38 11.14
CA ASP A 167 -13.16 28.97 10.01
C ASP A 167 -13.35 27.49 9.61
N VAL A 168 -13.82 26.63 10.53
CA VAL A 168 -14.10 25.20 10.27
C VAL A 168 -15.20 25.00 9.23
N ALA A 169 -16.16 25.93 9.12
CA ALA A 169 -17.22 25.85 8.13
C ALA A 169 -16.70 26.11 6.70
N ARG A 170 -15.81 27.09 6.53
CA ARG A 170 -15.13 27.36 5.24
C ARG A 170 -14.15 26.25 4.87
N LEU A 171 -13.44 25.72 5.86
CA LEU A 171 -12.54 24.58 5.67
C LEU A 171 -13.29 23.30 5.29
N ARG A 172 -14.51 23.08 5.82
CA ARG A 172 -15.41 21.97 5.41
C ARG A 172 -15.80 22.05 3.94
N GLN A 173 -16.08 23.25 3.44
CA GLN A 173 -16.53 23.45 2.06
C GLN A 173 -15.37 23.32 1.05
N TYR A 174 -14.21 23.91 1.35
CA TYR A 174 -12.97 23.70 0.57
C TYR A 174 -12.53 22.24 0.56
N ARG A 175 -12.80 21.50 1.65
CA ARG A 175 -12.53 20.07 1.75
C ARG A 175 -13.53 19.22 0.97
N TYR A 176 -14.80 19.60 0.85
CA TYR A 176 -15.78 18.86 0.04
C TYR A 176 -15.41 18.93 -1.46
N ASP A 177 -15.01 20.10 -1.92
CA ASP A 177 -14.43 20.29 -3.26
C ASP A 177 -13.13 19.52 -3.44
N SER A 178 -12.26 19.49 -2.41
CA SER A 178 -11.03 18.69 -2.47
C SER A 178 -11.30 17.19 -2.45
N LEU A 179 -12.32 16.70 -1.73
CA LEU A 179 -12.75 15.30 -1.66
C LEU A 179 -13.32 14.81 -2.99
N HIS A 180 -14.11 15.66 -3.65
CA HIS A 180 -14.65 15.37 -4.98
C HIS A 180 -13.55 15.43 -6.06
N LYS A 181 -12.55 16.30 -5.88
CA LYS A 181 -11.42 16.45 -6.79
C LYS A 181 -10.30 15.42 -6.59
N TRP A 182 -10.20 14.78 -5.42
CA TRP A 182 -9.19 13.76 -5.08
C TRP A 182 -9.68 12.30 -5.13
N GLN A 183 -10.95 12.03 -5.46
CA GLN A 183 -11.47 10.65 -5.65
C GLN A 183 -11.24 9.69 -4.46
N VAL A 184 -11.13 10.18 -3.22
CA VAL A 184 -10.95 9.34 -2.01
C VAL A 184 -11.96 8.17 -1.88
N PRO A 185 -13.28 8.33 -2.17
CA PRO A 185 -14.20 7.19 -2.16
C PRO A 185 -13.94 6.18 -3.28
N GLU A 186 -13.41 6.60 -4.43
CA GLU A 186 -13.02 5.73 -5.54
C GLU A 186 -11.72 4.98 -5.23
N ILE A 187 -10.80 5.63 -4.51
CA ILE A 187 -9.55 5.06 -4.01
C ILE A 187 -9.83 3.98 -2.93
N ILE A 188 -10.77 4.25 -2.01
CA ILE A 188 -11.21 3.26 -0.99
C ILE A 188 -11.96 2.10 -1.67
N ALA A 189 -12.75 2.37 -2.72
CA ALA A 189 -13.42 1.34 -3.51
C ALA A 189 -12.46 0.54 -4.42
N ALA A 190 -11.33 1.13 -4.81
CA ALA A 190 -10.30 0.50 -5.62
C ALA A 190 -9.36 -0.39 -4.80
N LEU A 191 -9.22 -0.15 -3.48
CA LEU A 191 -8.35 -0.94 -2.59
C LEU A 191 -8.63 -2.46 -2.65
N PRO A 192 -9.89 -2.92 -2.52
CA PRO A 192 -10.22 -4.34 -2.63
C PRO A 192 -10.03 -4.89 -4.04
N ILE A 193 -10.25 -4.05 -5.06
CA ILE A 193 -10.14 -4.44 -6.47
C ILE A 193 -8.68 -4.62 -6.88
N LEU A 194 -7.79 -3.71 -6.46
CA LEU A 194 -6.34 -3.86 -6.64
C LEU A 194 -5.84 -5.11 -5.92
N LEU A 195 -6.34 -5.38 -4.71
CA LEU A 195 -5.92 -6.57 -3.97
C LEU A 195 -6.41 -7.85 -4.65
N GLN A 196 -7.66 -7.90 -5.13
CA GLN A 196 -8.15 -9.03 -5.92
C GLN A 196 -7.39 -9.21 -7.24
N LEU A 197 -7.01 -8.12 -7.91
CA LEU A 197 -6.16 -8.17 -9.10
C LEU A 197 -4.77 -8.69 -8.80
N ALA A 198 -4.15 -8.26 -7.70
CA ALA A 198 -2.84 -8.75 -7.26
C ALA A 198 -2.87 -10.25 -6.92
N LEU A 199 -3.98 -10.73 -6.35
CA LEU A 199 -4.18 -12.13 -5.96
C LEU A 199 -4.57 -13.02 -7.16
N ALA A 200 -5.19 -12.44 -8.19
CA ALA A 200 -5.59 -13.13 -9.41
C ALA A 200 -4.47 -13.21 -10.46
N LEU A 201 -3.47 -12.32 -10.39
CA LEU A 201 -2.26 -12.34 -11.22
C LEU A 201 -1.22 -13.32 -10.68
#